data_AF-A3ILE1-F1
#
_entry.id   AF-A3ILE1-F1
#
_cell.length_a   1.000
_cell.length_b   1.000
_cell.length_c   1.000
_cell.angle_alpha   90.00
_cell.angle_beta   90.00
_cell.angle_gamma   90.00
#
_symmetry.space_group_name_H-M   'P 1'
#
loop_
_entity.id
_entity.type
_entity.pdbx_description
1 polymer ?
#
loop_
_entity_poly.entity_id
_entity_poly.type
_entity_poly.pdbx_seq_one_letter_code
_entity_poly.pdbx_strand_id
1 'polypeptide(L)'
;MFNILTIFVVTGCHSRCAMKKLLKNLFVNRPQVWGVPVVCALTVPIIVTQWQPSKPSLETETKKTPLPPLSQLQPSQKSSEVEENSPSPQQGSDVQKPYVKQPSQKKPKAETEKPVDNTKQPEVKKPLDPPLSQTSPPSPPPSPKSLAAAPVDYQPPPLEIRVAILRDAPGTTIGVSGQAVVSDRHNKQLKTLSGSQGWNVEPNGGSLSLGGQSLPGVVWVQPTEGSLIYVGDRWYRGKILLVSQGNSLLAVNHVDLEHYLYSVVGSEMHANAPTEALKAQAIAARSYALVHMIRPASAWYDLGNTQRWQVYKGLNSEYNTGHHAVQSTMGQILSHQGGVVESLYAATDEIVARAHKGRGMSQIGAYGLAKKGYDYQQILDHYYPGVGLARLILN
;
A
#
# COMPACT_ATOMS: atom_id res chain seq x y z
N MET A 1 23.63 -4.83 -37.85
CA MET A 1 22.42 -5.42 -38.45
C MET A 1 21.46 -5.77 -37.33
N PHE A 2 20.18 -5.36 -37.41
CA PHE A 2 19.19 -5.68 -36.39
C PHE A 2 18.25 -6.78 -36.88
N ASN A 3 18.16 -7.90 -36.16
CA ASN A 3 17.12 -8.89 -36.37
C ASN A 3 15.87 -8.48 -35.60
N ILE A 4 14.80 -8.14 -36.32
CA ILE A 4 13.47 -7.90 -35.74
C ILE A 4 12.77 -9.25 -35.65
N LEU A 5 12.55 -9.75 -34.43
CA LEU A 5 11.81 -10.99 -34.19
C LEU A 5 10.31 -10.69 -34.01
N THR A 6 9.56 -10.79 -35.11
CA THR A 6 8.10 -10.61 -35.10
C THR A 6 7.41 -11.77 -34.38
N ILE A 7 6.86 -11.53 -33.18
CA ILE A 7 6.09 -12.53 -32.43
C ILE A 7 4.66 -12.60 -32.97
N PHE A 8 4.33 -13.70 -33.66
CA PHE A 8 2.96 -14.04 -34.03
C PHE A 8 2.21 -14.66 -32.84
N VAL A 9 1.13 -14.02 -32.39
CA VAL A 9 0.20 -14.63 -31.41
C VAL A 9 -0.75 -15.56 -32.15
N VAL A 10 -0.46 -16.86 -32.12
CA VAL A 10 -1.34 -17.90 -32.69
C VAL A 10 -2.55 -18.12 -31.76
N THR A 11 -3.70 -17.56 -32.12
CA THR A 11 -4.96 -17.75 -31.40
C THR A 11 -5.57 -19.12 -31.69
N GLY A 12 -5.15 -20.12 -30.89
CA GLY A 12 -5.67 -21.50 -30.95
C GLY A 12 -7.16 -21.60 -30.60
N CYS A 13 -8.05 -21.33 -31.56
CA CYS A 13 -9.49 -21.42 -31.37
C CYS A 13 -9.94 -22.90 -31.38
N HIS A 14 -10.25 -23.44 -30.20
CA HIS A 14 -10.77 -24.80 -30.04
C HIS A 14 -11.90 -24.87 -28.98
N SER A 15 -13.11 -24.48 -29.39
CA SER A 15 -14.37 -25.11 -28.96
C SER A 15 -15.58 -24.48 -29.67
N ARG A 16 -16.15 -25.20 -30.64
CA ARG A 16 -17.52 -24.97 -31.13
C ARG A 16 -18.39 -26.17 -30.76
N CYS A 17 -19.20 -26.06 -29.72
CA CYS A 17 -20.35 -26.94 -29.53
C CYS A 17 -21.46 -26.22 -28.75
N ALA A 18 -22.70 -26.72 -28.89
CA ALA A 18 -23.92 -26.21 -28.22
C ALA A 18 -24.41 -24.79 -28.61
N MET A 19 -24.91 -24.62 -29.85
CA MET A 19 -26.32 -24.22 -30.11
C MET A 19 -26.64 -24.16 -31.62
N LYS A 20 -27.43 -25.12 -32.10
CA LYS A 20 -28.02 -25.15 -33.47
C LYS A 20 -29.49 -25.57 -33.41
N LYS A 21 -30.34 -24.63 -32.97
CA LYS A 21 -31.81 -24.54 -33.08
C LYS A 21 -32.14 -23.15 -32.49
N LEU A 22 -33.01 -22.30 -33.04
CA LEU A 22 -33.98 -22.46 -34.13
C LEU A 22 -33.71 -21.45 -35.27
N LEU A 23 -34.54 -21.45 -36.33
CA LEU A 23 -34.32 -20.68 -37.57
C LEU A 23 -35.62 -20.01 -38.03
N LYS A 24 -35.49 -18.88 -38.75
CA LYS A 24 -36.47 -18.12 -39.56
C LYS A 24 -37.35 -17.08 -38.86
N ASN A 25 -37.78 -16.13 -39.70
CA ASN A 25 -38.58 -14.90 -39.48
C ASN A 25 -37.76 -13.75 -38.86
N LEU A 26 -37.52 -12.61 -39.54
CA LEU A 26 -38.03 -12.08 -40.82
C LEU A 26 -36.90 -11.57 -41.74
N PHE A 27 -37.17 -11.48 -43.05
CA PHE A 27 -36.38 -10.71 -44.03
C PHE A 27 -37.08 -9.37 -44.30
N VAL A 28 -36.32 -8.30 -44.58
CA VAL A 28 -36.48 -7.40 -45.75
C VAL A 28 -35.36 -6.33 -45.74
N ASN A 29 -34.94 -5.92 -46.95
CA ASN A 29 -33.77 -5.08 -47.25
C ASN A 29 -33.82 -3.63 -46.72
N ARG A 30 -32.65 -3.06 -46.37
CA ARG A 30 -31.90 -2.08 -47.20
C ARG A 30 -30.46 -1.82 -46.65
N PRO A 31 -29.55 -1.15 -47.40
CA PRO A 31 -28.10 -1.41 -47.30
C PRO A 31 -27.25 -0.41 -46.48
N GLN A 32 -25.94 -0.70 -46.46
CA GLN A 32 -24.72 0.06 -46.10
C GLN A 32 -24.83 1.61 -45.98
N VAL A 33 -24.01 2.30 -45.17
CA VAL A 33 -22.57 2.08 -44.87
C VAL A 33 -22.24 2.31 -43.38
N TRP A 34 -21.28 1.56 -42.83
CA TRP A 34 -20.67 1.85 -41.52
C TRP A 34 -19.26 2.42 -41.68
N GLY A 35 -19.01 3.61 -41.12
CA GLY A 35 -17.66 4.13 -40.95
C GLY A 35 -16.97 3.51 -39.74
N VAL A 36 -15.72 3.08 -39.89
CA VAL A 36 -14.92 2.53 -38.79
C VAL A 36 -14.25 3.68 -38.02
N PRO A 37 -14.50 3.85 -36.71
CA PRO A 37 -13.72 4.79 -35.91
C PRO A 37 -12.32 4.22 -35.67
N VAL A 38 -11.29 4.93 -36.15
CA VAL A 38 -9.89 4.57 -35.90
C VAL A 38 -9.55 4.85 -34.43
N VAL A 39 -9.41 3.80 -33.64
CA VAL A 39 -8.93 3.90 -32.25
C VAL A 39 -7.41 3.92 -32.26
N CYS A 40 -6.82 5.12 -32.18
CA CYS A 40 -5.38 5.28 -31.98
C CYS A 40 -4.97 4.85 -30.57
N ALA A 41 -4.59 3.57 -30.42
CA ALA A 41 -3.97 3.07 -29.20
C ALA A 41 -2.50 3.53 -29.13
N LEU A 42 -2.25 4.65 -28.43
CA LEU A 42 -0.89 5.09 -28.09
C LEU A 42 -0.30 4.22 -26.98
N THR A 43 0.26 3.06 -27.36
CA THR A 43 1.03 2.21 -26.45
C THR A 43 2.46 2.75 -26.29
N VAL A 44 2.76 3.38 -25.15
CA VAL A 44 4.15 3.69 -24.77
C VAL A 44 4.86 2.40 -24.36
N PRO A 45 5.96 2.00 -25.03
CA PRO A 45 6.66 0.76 -24.71
C PRO A 45 7.58 0.94 -23.49
N ILE A 46 7.21 0.37 -22.34
CA ILE A 46 8.12 0.25 -21.19
C ILE A 46 9.15 -0.84 -21.51
N ILE A 47 10.35 -0.43 -21.92
CA ILE A 47 11.46 -1.35 -22.25
C ILE A 47 12.34 -1.54 -21.01
N VAL A 48 12.37 -2.76 -20.47
CA VAL A 48 13.26 -3.15 -19.37
C VAL A 48 14.62 -3.57 -19.94
N THR A 49 15.59 -2.67 -19.95
CA THR A 49 16.98 -2.94 -20.35
C THR A 49 17.83 -3.43 -19.17
N GLN A 50 18.59 -4.50 -19.37
CA GLN A 50 19.73 -4.81 -18.49
C GLN A 50 20.97 -4.07 -19.00
N TRP A 51 21.63 -3.32 -18.11
CA TRP A 51 22.87 -2.60 -18.42
C TRP A 51 24.09 -3.38 -17.94
N GLN A 52 25.09 -3.55 -18.81
CA GLN A 52 26.39 -4.12 -18.45
C GLN A 52 27.45 -3.00 -18.44
N PRO A 53 28.24 -2.84 -17.35
CA PRO A 53 29.31 -1.84 -17.31
C PRO A 53 30.49 -2.27 -18.20
N SER A 54 30.95 -1.36 -19.07
CA SER A 54 32.30 -1.40 -19.62
C SER A 54 33.32 -0.96 -18.56
N LYS A 55 34.60 -1.34 -18.74
CA LYS A 55 35.68 -0.99 -17.79
C LYS A 55 35.92 0.53 -17.77
N PRO A 56 36.17 1.14 -16.60
CA PRO A 56 36.58 2.54 -16.52
C PRO A 56 38.04 2.74 -16.95
N SER A 57 38.30 3.81 -17.69
CA SER A 57 39.64 4.38 -17.88
C SER A 57 40.05 5.19 -16.64
N LEU A 58 41.35 5.37 -16.42
CA LEU A 58 41.85 6.26 -15.37
C LEU A 58 41.77 7.72 -15.80
N GLU A 59 41.30 8.62 -14.94
CA GLU A 59 41.77 10.02 -14.94
C GLU A 59 41.59 10.74 -13.59
N THR A 60 42.70 11.30 -13.09
CA THR A 60 42.91 12.39 -12.13
C THR A 60 41.95 12.67 -10.96
N GLU A 61 42.51 12.69 -9.74
CA GLU A 61 41.89 13.28 -8.54
C GLU A 61 41.70 14.81 -8.64
N THR A 62 40.66 15.35 -8.01
CA THR A 62 40.65 16.75 -7.53
C THR A 62 40.23 16.85 -6.07
N LYS A 63 41.13 17.43 -5.26
CA LYS A 63 41.06 17.52 -3.80
C LYS A 63 40.12 18.64 -3.34
N LYS A 64 39.20 18.34 -2.41
CA LYS A 64 38.44 19.36 -1.64
C LYS A 64 38.45 19.03 -0.14
N THR A 65 38.61 20.08 0.67
CA THR A 65 38.80 20.02 2.13
C THR A 65 37.46 20.04 2.87
N PRO A 66 37.29 19.37 4.04
CA PRO A 66 36.03 19.36 4.78
C PRO A 66 35.71 20.69 5.48
N LEU A 67 34.42 20.92 5.75
CA LEU A 67 33.91 21.95 6.67
C LEU A 67 33.82 21.39 8.11
N PRO A 68 33.98 22.23 9.15
CA PRO A 68 33.94 21.80 10.55
C PRO A 68 32.50 21.55 11.06
N PRO A 69 32.32 20.70 12.10
CA PRO A 69 31.00 20.38 12.66
C PRO A 69 30.45 21.50 13.57
N LEU A 70 29.13 21.63 13.63
CA LEU A 70 28.47 22.50 14.61
C LEU A 70 28.54 21.87 16.02
N SER A 71 29.10 22.62 16.95
CA SER A 71 29.01 22.41 18.40
C SER A 71 29.36 23.73 19.09
N GLN A 72 28.83 23.94 20.31
CA GLN A 72 28.96 25.15 21.14
C GLN A 72 28.19 26.39 20.65
N LEU A 73 27.16 26.81 21.43
CA LEU A 73 26.89 28.22 21.76
C LEU A 73 25.82 28.33 22.89
N GLN A 74 26.30 28.40 24.14
CA GLN A 74 25.62 28.80 25.39
C GLN A 74 26.74 29.06 26.44
N PRO A 75 26.51 29.71 27.61
CA PRO A 75 25.25 30.22 28.20
C PRO A 75 25.32 31.77 28.31
N SER A 76 24.94 32.58 29.34
CA SER A 76 24.35 32.39 30.69
C SER A 76 23.85 33.73 31.30
N GLN A 77 22.63 33.74 31.87
CA GLN A 77 22.21 34.51 33.08
C GLN A 77 22.26 36.06 33.01
N LYS A 78 21.82 36.87 34.01
CA LYS A 78 20.78 36.79 35.09
C LYS A 78 19.95 38.12 34.93
N SER A 79 18.89 38.52 35.64
CA SER A 79 18.17 38.14 36.87
C SER A 79 16.69 38.60 36.73
N SER A 80 15.81 38.76 37.74
CA SER A 80 15.88 38.70 39.21
C SER A 80 14.49 38.38 39.81
N GLU A 81 14.44 38.18 41.13
CA GLU A 81 13.27 37.69 41.87
C GLU A 81 12.36 38.79 42.46
N VAL A 82 11.08 38.44 42.65
CA VAL A 82 10.30 38.76 43.87
C VAL A 82 9.52 37.49 44.23
N GLU A 83 9.35 37.20 45.51
CA GLU A 83 8.86 35.92 46.07
C GLU A 83 7.76 36.19 47.11
N GLU A 84 6.74 35.33 47.22
CA GLU A 84 6.16 34.94 48.54
C GLU A 84 5.19 33.75 48.49
N ASN A 85 5.38 32.84 49.46
CA ASN A 85 4.43 31.94 50.14
C ASN A 85 3.71 30.75 49.45
N SER A 86 3.61 29.68 50.25
CA SER A 86 2.90 28.39 50.12
C SER A 86 1.93 28.25 51.34
N PRO A 87 1.17 27.15 51.62
CA PRO A 87 1.19 25.78 51.06
C PRO A 87 -0.19 25.09 50.83
N SER A 88 -0.18 23.79 50.51
CA SER A 88 -1.33 22.85 50.30
C SER A 88 -2.03 22.41 51.61
N PRO A 89 -3.25 21.77 51.60
CA PRO A 89 -3.38 20.33 51.29
C PRO A 89 -4.76 19.75 50.80
N GLN A 90 -4.70 18.51 50.25
CA GLN A 90 -5.62 17.33 50.33
C GLN A 90 -7.15 17.31 49.95
N GLN A 91 -7.45 16.37 49.03
CA GLN A 91 -8.51 15.30 49.02
C GLN A 91 -10.04 15.56 48.85
N GLY A 92 -10.67 14.68 48.03
CA GLY A 92 -12.13 14.43 47.92
C GLY A 92 -12.79 14.97 46.62
N SER A 93 -13.72 14.30 45.93
CA SER A 93 -14.22 12.90 45.98
C SER A 93 -14.89 12.47 44.64
N ASP A 94 -15.39 11.23 44.56
CA ASP A 94 -15.88 10.46 43.40
C ASP A 94 -16.75 11.12 42.29
N VAL A 95 -16.62 10.59 41.05
CA VAL A 95 -17.58 9.62 40.42
C VAL A 95 -17.03 9.12 39.07
N GLN A 96 -17.27 7.84 38.71
CA GLN A 96 -16.90 7.26 37.39
C GLN A 96 -18.01 6.45 36.72
N LYS A 97 -17.94 6.37 35.38
CA LYS A 97 -18.46 5.28 34.50
C LYS A 97 -20.00 5.28 34.30
N PRO A 98 -20.54 4.70 33.19
CA PRO A 98 -20.15 3.42 32.58
C PRO A 98 -19.64 3.41 31.13
N TYR A 99 -18.89 2.35 30.83
CA TYR A 99 -18.47 1.89 29.50
C TYR A 99 -19.33 0.68 29.11
N VAL A 100 -19.83 0.61 27.88
CA VAL A 100 -20.78 -0.43 27.44
C VAL A 100 -20.05 -1.73 27.06
N LYS A 101 -20.64 -2.88 27.40
CA LYS A 101 -20.03 -4.21 27.26
C LYS A 101 -20.25 -4.82 25.87
N GLN A 102 -19.26 -5.58 25.38
CA GLN A 102 -19.51 -6.67 24.44
C GLN A 102 -19.97 -7.93 25.19
N PRO A 103 -20.83 -8.80 24.59
CA PRO A 103 -21.36 -9.98 25.25
C PRO A 103 -20.40 -11.19 25.16
N SER A 104 -20.19 -11.88 26.29
CA SER A 104 -19.47 -13.15 26.36
C SER A 104 -20.43 -14.35 26.36
N GLN A 105 -20.06 -15.43 25.67
CA GLN A 105 -20.81 -16.69 25.70
C GLN A 105 -20.36 -17.61 26.86
N LYS A 106 -21.22 -18.57 27.20
CA LYS A 106 -21.23 -19.27 28.50
C LYS A 106 -20.13 -20.34 28.62
N LYS A 107 -19.61 -20.53 29.83
CA LYS A 107 -18.87 -21.73 30.27
C LYS A 107 -19.74 -22.50 31.31
N PRO A 108 -19.80 -23.84 31.30
CA PRO A 108 -20.58 -24.61 32.28
C PRO A 108 -20.10 -24.48 33.73
N LYS A 109 -20.95 -24.93 34.67
CA LYS A 109 -20.73 -24.85 36.12
C LYS A 109 -19.64 -25.82 36.61
N ALA A 110 -19.10 -25.52 37.78
CA ALA A 110 -18.43 -26.51 38.64
C ALA A 110 -19.44 -27.17 39.59
N GLU A 111 -19.09 -28.34 40.10
CA GLU A 111 -19.79 -29.08 41.16
C GLU A 111 -18.79 -29.39 42.29
N THR A 112 -19.27 -29.69 43.50
CA THR A 112 -18.50 -29.43 44.74
C THR A 112 -18.32 -30.67 45.60
N GLU A 113 -17.08 -31.03 45.90
CA GLU A 113 -16.73 -31.93 47.02
C GLU A 113 -15.71 -31.29 47.98
N LYS A 114 -15.57 -31.88 49.17
CA LYS A 114 -14.87 -31.31 50.34
C LYS A 114 -13.62 -32.13 50.74
N PRO A 115 -12.75 -31.62 51.62
CA PRO A 115 -11.32 -31.97 51.59
C PRO A 115 -10.97 -33.27 52.31
N VAL A 116 -9.83 -33.83 51.92
CA VAL A 116 -9.04 -34.80 52.69
C VAL A 116 -7.67 -34.19 52.95
N ASP A 117 -7.29 -34.07 54.22
CA ASP A 117 -5.92 -33.78 54.64
C ASP A 117 -5.10 -35.09 54.64
N ASN A 118 -3.85 -35.03 54.18
CA ASN A 118 -2.84 -35.98 54.61
C ASN A 118 -1.42 -35.43 54.35
N THR A 119 -0.61 -35.41 55.40
CA THR A 119 0.75 -34.87 55.40
C THR A 119 1.78 -35.87 54.89
N LYS A 120 2.51 -35.51 53.80
CA LYS A 120 3.92 -35.87 53.55
C LYS A 120 4.46 -35.22 52.28
N GLN A 121 5.55 -34.47 52.40
CA GLN A 121 6.39 -34.07 51.27
C GLN A 121 7.47 -35.14 51.00
N PRO A 122 7.69 -35.52 49.74
CA PRO A 122 8.99 -35.98 49.25
C PRO A 122 9.75 -34.80 48.61
N GLU A 123 11.02 -34.63 48.99
CA GLU A 123 11.89 -33.55 48.50
C GLU A 123 12.39 -33.85 47.08
N VAL A 124 11.83 -33.19 46.06
CA VAL A 124 12.27 -33.35 44.67
C VAL A 124 13.42 -32.40 44.36
N LYS A 125 14.61 -32.96 44.16
CA LYS A 125 15.82 -32.20 43.80
C LYS A 125 15.63 -31.44 42.49
N LYS A 126 15.87 -30.14 42.52
CA LYS A 126 15.90 -29.27 41.33
C LYS A 126 16.99 -29.79 40.36
N PRO A 127 16.68 -30.07 39.08
CA PRO A 127 17.71 -30.32 38.07
C PRO A 127 18.65 -29.12 37.94
N LEU A 128 19.95 -29.37 37.74
CA LEU A 128 20.84 -28.31 37.31
C LEU A 128 20.63 -28.10 35.80
N ASP A 129 20.32 -26.86 35.42
CA ASP A 129 20.30 -26.47 34.01
C ASP A 129 21.70 -26.64 33.41
N PRO A 130 21.88 -27.33 32.26
CA PRO A 130 23.17 -27.39 31.60
C PRO A 130 23.59 -26.00 31.12
N PRO A 131 24.90 -25.70 31.05
CA PRO A 131 25.36 -24.37 30.69
C PRO A 131 24.85 -23.95 29.31
N LEU A 132 24.27 -22.75 29.22
CA LEU A 132 23.79 -22.16 27.97
C LEU A 132 24.96 -21.93 27.02
N SER A 133 25.17 -22.88 26.10
CA SER A 133 26.08 -22.73 24.97
C SER A 133 25.66 -21.53 24.13
N GLN A 134 26.35 -20.40 24.31
CA GLN A 134 26.15 -19.18 23.52
C GLN A 134 26.73 -19.34 22.11
N THR A 135 26.15 -20.25 21.32
CA THR A 135 26.33 -20.23 19.87
C THR A 135 25.66 -18.98 19.35
N SER A 136 26.45 -17.98 18.94
CA SER A 136 25.96 -16.83 18.18
C SER A 136 25.06 -17.32 17.04
N PRO A 137 23.90 -16.69 16.79
CA PRO A 137 23.04 -17.10 15.69
C PRO A 137 23.84 -17.05 14.38
N PRO A 138 23.64 -18.03 13.47
CA PRO A 138 24.41 -18.10 12.24
C PRO A 138 24.22 -16.81 11.43
N SER A 139 25.33 -16.25 10.97
CA SER A 139 25.35 -15.04 10.13
C SER A 139 24.41 -15.20 8.93
N PRO A 140 23.76 -14.13 8.46
CA PRO A 140 22.99 -14.17 7.22
C PRO A 140 23.83 -14.72 6.05
N PRO A 141 23.21 -15.40 5.08
CA PRO A 141 23.89 -15.75 3.83
C PRO A 141 24.38 -14.46 3.13
N PRO A 142 25.43 -14.54 2.28
CA PRO A 142 25.85 -13.39 1.50
C PRO A 142 24.67 -12.87 0.66
N SER A 143 24.48 -11.56 0.61
CA SER A 143 23.39 -10.94 -0.14
C SER A 143 23.42 -11.38 -1.61
N PRO A 144 22.24 -11.59 -2.24
CA PRO A 144 22.19 -11.86 -3.68
C PRO A 144 22.82 -10.69 -4.45
N LYS A 145 23.18 -10.92 -5.73
CA LYS A 145 23.79 -9.88 -6.58
C LYS A 145 22.94 -8.61 -6.57
N SER A 146 23.44 -7.57 -5.90
CA SER A 146 22.67 -6.33 -5.71
C SER A 146 22.22 -5.77 -7.04
N LEU A 147 20.97 -5.31 -7.08
CA LEU A 147 20.53 -4.39 -8.12
C LEU A 147 21.50 -3.20 -8.17
N ALA A 148 21.81 -2.73 -9.38
CA ALA A 148 22.66 -1.57 -9.58
C ALA A 148 22.14 -0.35 -8.79
N ALA A 149 23.04 0.52 -8.36
CA ALA A 149 22.69 1.79 -7.74
C ALA A 149 21.72 2.58 -8.63
N ALA A 150 20.87 3.41 -8.03
CA ALA A 150 20.06 4.33 -8.80
C ALA A 150 20.98 5.36 -9.51
N PRO A 151 20.62 5.84 -10.71
CA PRO A 151 21.16 7.09 -11.23
C PRO A 151 21.08 8.21 -10.18
N VAL A 152 22.04 9.14 -10.18
CA VAL A 152 22.20 10.15 -9.12
C VAL A 152 20.91 10.97 -8.90
N ASP A 153 20.23 11.33 -9.99
CA ASP A 153 18.99 12.12 -10.00
C ASP A 153 17.76 11.25 -10.35
N TYR A 154 17.78 9.97 -10.01
CA TYR A 154 16.69 9.05 -10.33
C TYR A 154 15.34 9.48 -9.75
N GLN A 155 14.34 9.59 -10.63
CA GLN A 155 12.93 9.67 -10.29
C GLN A 155 12.18 8.45 -10.86
N PRO A 156 11.22 7.88 -10.13
CA PRO A 156 10.37 6.82 -10.66
C PRO A 156 9.41 7.38 -11.72
N PRO A 157 8.89 6.53 -12.64
CA PRO A 157 7.79 6.93 -13.49
C PRO A 157 6.59 7.39 -12.64
N PRO A 158 5.92 8.52 -12.98
CA PRO A 158 4.80 9.05 -12.21
C PRO A 158 3.52 8.24 -12.48
N LEU A 159 3.45 7.05 -11.90
CA LEU A 159 2.37 6.09 -12.11
C LEU A 159 1.20 6.39 -11.18
N GLU A 160 0.07 6.80 -11.74
CA GLU A 160 -1.17 7.00 -11.00
C GLU A 160 -1.94 5.68 -10.85
N ILE A 161 -1.99 5.15 -9.62
CA ILE A 161 -2.79 3.96 -9.29
C ILE A 161 -4.22 4.35 -8.89
N ARG A 162 -5.18 3.50 -9.29
CA ARG A 162 -6.62 3.73 -9.17
C ARG A 162 -7.21 2.76 -8.15
N VAL A 163 -7.49 3.24 -6.94
CA VAL A 163 -7.90 2.42 -5.79
C VAL A 163 -9.37 2.63 -5.49
N ALA A 164 -10.20 1.58 -5.58
CA ALA A 164 -11.59 1.66 -5.14
C ALA A 164 -11.67 1.70 -3.60
N ILE A 165 -11.86 2.91 -3.06
CA ILE A 165 -11.92 3.20 -1.62
C ILE A 165 -13.34 3.04 -1.05
N LEU A 166 -14.37 3.31 -1.87
CA LEU A 166 -15.78 3.12 -1.55
C LEU A 166 -16.47 2.41 -2.72
N ARG A 167 -17.31 1.41 -2.44
CA ARG A 167 -18.12 0.68 -3.42
C ARG A 167 -19.51 0.44 -2.81
N ASP A 168 -20.51 0.30 -3.67
CA ASP A 168 -21.85 -0.18 -3.32
C ASP A 168 -22.56 0.65 -2.22
N ALA A 169 -22.13 1.89 -2.00
CA ALA A 169 -22.59 2.74 -0.89
C ALA A 169 -23.78 3.63 -1.32
N PRO A 170 -24.75 3.90 -0.44
CA PRO A 170 -25.87 4.80 -0.76
C PRO A 170 -25.48 6.29 -0.80
N GLY A 171 -24.23 6.63 -0.48
CA GLY A 171 -23.70 7.99 -0.44
C GLY A 171 -22.44 8.06 0.43
N THR A 172 -21.85 9.25 0.54
CA THR A 172 -20.75 9.53 1.47
C THR A 172 -20.62 11.04 1.75
N THR A 173 -19.84 11.42 2.75
CA THR A 173 -19.42 12.82 2.94
C THR A 173 -17.98 12.97 2.46
N ILE A 174 -17.72 13.96 1.60
CA ILE A 174 -16.37 14.38 1.23
C ILE A 174 -16.01 15.70 1.91
N GLY A 175 -14.71 15.93 2.13
CA GLY A 175 -14.16 17.19 2.62
C GLY A 175 -12.81 17.44 1.97
N VAL A 176 -12.26 18.65 2.10
CA VAL A 176 -10.95 19.01 1.53
C VAL A 176 -10.14 19.81 2.55
N SER A 177 -8.81 19.75 2.53
CA SER A 177 -8.00 20.49 3.52
C SER A 177 -7.70 21.93 3.13
N GLY A 178 -7.93 22.29 1.85
CA GLY A 178 -7.68 23.61 1.29
C GLY A 178 -8.82 24.00 0.34
N GLN A 179 -8.59 23.87 -0.96
CA GLN A 179 -9.65 23.95 -1.98
C GLN A 179 -9.65 22.70 -2.87
N ALA A 180 -10.74 22.48 -3.60
CA ALA A 180 -10.77 21.53 -4.71
C ALA A 180 -11.66 22.01 -5.84
N VAL A 181 -11.29 21.66 -7.07
CA VAL A 181 -12.12 21.82 -8.26
C VAL A 181 -12.93 20.53 -8.47
N VAL A 182 -14.25 20.67 -8.65
CA VAL A 182 -15.10 19.59 -9.16
C VAL A 182 -15.29 19.79 -10.65
N SER A 183 -14.98 18.78 -11.46
CA SER A 183 -15.08 18.85 -12.92
C SER A 183 -15.73 17.61 -13.53
N ASP A 184 -16.26 17.75 -14.74
CA ASP A 184 -16.75 16.61 -15.53
C ASP A 184 -15.59 15.80 -16.15
N ARG A 185 -15.94 14.70 -16.84
CA ARG A 185 -14.97 13.84 -17.55
C ARG A 185 -14.18 14.53 -18.68
N HIS A 186 -14.56 15.75 -19.08
CA HIS A 186 -13.89 16.56 -20.09
C HIS A 186 -13.11 17.73 -19.46
N ASN A 187 -12.89 17.69 -18.14
CA ASN A 187 -12.26 18.73 -17.32
C ASN A 187 -13.02 20.07 -17.26
N LYS A 188 -14.29 20.13 -17.65
CA LYS A 188 -15.12 21.32 -17.45
C LYS A 188 -15.42 21.48 -15.96
N GLN A 189 -15.00 22.60 -15.37
CA GLN A 189 -15.32 22.93 -13.98
C GLN A 189 -16.83 23.09 -13.77
N LEU A 190 -17.34 22.47 -12.69
CA LEU A 190 -18.76 22.43 -12.30
C LEU A 190 -19.02 23.07 -10.94
N LYS A 191 -18.03 23.02 -10.03
CA LYS A 191 -18.08 23.56 -8.67
C LYS A 191 -16.66 23.77 -8.13
N THR A 192 -16.53 24.56 -7.07
CA THR A 192 -15.34 24.61 -6.22
C THR A 192 -15.75 24.23 -4.79
N LEU A 193 -14.91 23.48 -4.08
CA LEU A 193 -15.10 23.11 -2.68
C LEU A 193 -14.10 23.88 -1.80
N SER A 194 -14.57 24.38 -0.66
CA SER A 194 -13.75 25.00 0.39
C SER A 194 -13.58 24.05 1.59
N GLY A 195 -12.39 24.00 2.16
CA GLY A 195 -12.05 23.07 3.24
C GLY A 195 -12.67 23.34 4.61
N SER A 196 -13.38 24.46 4.76
CA SER A 196 -14.21 24.77 5.93
C SER A 196 -15.52 23.98 6.01
N GLN A 197 -15.84 23.15 5.01
CA GLN A 197 -17.14 22.49 4.88
C GLN A 197 -17.03 21.04 4.40
N GLY A 198 -17.82 20.15 5.02
CA GLY A 198 -18.13 18.81 4.51
C GLY A 198 -19.30 18.83 3.53
N TRP A 199 -19.21 18.02 2.48
CA TRP A 199 -20.14 17.96 1.36
C TRP A 199 -20.71 16.54 1.22
N ASN A 200 -22.01 16.37 1.41
CA ASN A 200 -22.65 15.08 1.13
C ASN A 200 -22.72 14.83 -0.38
N VAL A 201 -22.41 13.59 -0.77
CA VAL A 201 -22.41 13.05 -2.12
C VAL A 201 -23.35 11.86 -2.17
N GLU A 202 -24.37 11.92 -3.02
CA GLU A 202 -25.40 10.87 -3.14
C GLU A 202 -25.61 10.50 -4.62
N PRO A 203 -25.74 9.19 -4.95
CA PRO A 203 -26.08 8.73 -6.29
C PRO A 203 -27.57 8.98 -6.58
N ASN A 204 -27.88 9.52 -7.74
CA ASN A 204 -29.25 9.79 -8.19
C ASN A 204 -29.42 9.29 -9.64
N GLY A 205 -29.50 7.97 -9.80
CA GLY A 205 -29.59 7.31 -11.09
C GLY A 205 -28.34 7.56 -11.94
N GLY A 206 -28.52 8.22 -13.09
CA GLY A 206 -27.42 8.66 -13.97
C GLY A 206 -26.72 9.95 -13.55
N SER A 207 -27.06 10.52 -12.38
CA SER A 207 -26.53 11.79 -11.85
C SER A 207 -25.95 11.63 -10.45
N LEU A 208 -25.20 12.63 -9.97
CA LEU A 208 -24.73 12.75 -8.60
C LEU A 208 -25.32 14.01 -7.96
N SER A 209 -25.76 13.93 -6.71
CA SER A 209 -26.02 15.09 -5.87
C SER A 209 -24.76 15.41 -5.08
N LEU A 210 -24.32 16.68 -5.05
CA LEU A 210 -23.18 17.14 -4.25
C LEU A 210 -23.51 18.45 -3.53
N GLY A 211 -23.81 18.33 -2.24
CA GLY A 211 -24.34 19.42 -1.42
C GLY A 211 -25.65 19.97 -2.00
N GLY A 212 -26.57 19.09 -2.43
CA GLY A 212 -27.85 19.44 -3.04
C GLY A 212 -27.79 19.88 -4.51
N GLN A 213 -26.60 20.12 -5.08
CA GLN A 213 -26.44 20.45 -6.50
C GLN A 213 -26.37 19.16 -7.33
N SER A 214 -27.22 19.05 -8.35
CA SER A 214 -27.12 17.96 -9.34
C SER A 214 -25.92 18.16 -10.27
N LEU A 215 -25.19 17.06 -10.50
CA LEU A 215 -23.97 16.94 -11.31
C LEU A 215 -24.08 15.70 -12.23
N PRO A 216 -23.27 15.60 -13.29
CA PRO A 216 -23.15 14.37 -14.09
C PRO A 216 -22.82 13.15 -13.21
N GLY A 217 -23.26 11.96 -13.62
CA GLY A 217 -22.99 10.70 -12.90
C GLY A 217 -21.52 10.28 -12.82
N VAL A 218 -20.60 11.04 -13.40
CA VAL A 218 -19.14 10.87 -13.30
C VAL A 218 -18.50 12.25 -13.15
N VAL A 219 -17.85 12.51 -12.01
CA VAL A 219 -17.10 13.75 -11.75
C VAL A 219 -15.75 13.48 -11.09
N TRP A 220 -14.79 14.33 -11.39
CA TRP A 220 -13.54 14.44 -10.65
C TRP A 220 -13.71 15.41 -9.49
N VAL A 221 -13.05 15.11 -8.36
CA VAL A 221 -12.75 16.07 -7.31
C VAL A 221 -11.23 16.14 -7.18
N GLN A 222 -10.66 17.26 -7.62
CA GLN A 222 -9.23 17.52 -7.68
C GLN A 222 -8.86 18.58 -6.63
N PRO A 223 -8.23 18.20 -5.51
CA PRO A 223 -7.66 19.16 -4.56
C PRO A 223 -6.63 20.08 -5.23
N THR A 224 -6.50 21.29 -4.71
CA THR A 224 -5.35 22.17 -5.00
C THR A 224 -4.04 21.51 -4.55
N GLU A 225 -2.91 21.96 -5.07
CA GLU A 225 -1.59 21.41 -4.71
C GLU A 225 -1.36 21.43 -3.18
N GLY A 226 -0.71 20.38 -2.66
CA GLY A 226 -0.53 20.15 -1.22
C GLY A 226 -1.80 19.85 -0.42
N SER A 227 -2.99 19.95 -1.02
CA SER A 227 -4.27 19.75 -0.34
C SER A 227 -4.71 18.28 -0.36
N LEU A 228 -5.40 17.86 0.70
CA LEU A 228 -5.91 16.51 0.91
C LEU A 228 -7.42 16.46 0.70
N ILE A 229 -7.94 15.25 0.47
CA ILE A 229 -9.37 14.97 0.34
C ILE A 229 -9.83 13.93 1.36
N TYR A 230 -10.81 14.31 2.17
CA TYR A 230 -11.51 13.43 3.09
C TYR A 230 -12.63 12.70 2.34
N VAL A 231 -12.77 11.40 2.56
CA VAL A 231 -13.90 10.60 2.03
C VAL A 231 -14.37 9.63 3.12
N GLY A 232 -15.62 9.80 3.57
CA GLY A 232 -16.26 8.95 4.57
C GLY A 232 -15.70 9.11 5.97
N ASP A 233 -14.56 8.50 6.24
CA ASP A 233 -13.95 8.34 7.57
C ASP A 233 -12.45 8.73 7.66
N ARG A 234 -11.81 9.11 6.53
CA ARG A 234 -10.37 9.38 6.49
C ARG A 234 -9.91 10.27 5.33
N TRP A 235 -8.68 10.76 5.46
CA TRP A 235 -7.99 11.60 4.47
C TRP A 235 -7.15 10.79 3.47
N TYR A 236 -7.13 11.25 2.23
CA TYR A 236 -6.41 10.67 1.09
C TYR A 236 -5.56 11.72 0.37
N ARG A 237 -4.52 11.27 -0.32
CA ARG A 237 -3.67 12.04 -1.25
C ARG A 237 -4.22 11.94 -2.68
N GLY A 238 -3.81 12.85 -3.56
CA GLY A 238 -4.24 12.83 -4.96
C GLY A 238 -5.70 13.29 -5.14
N LYS A 239 -6.38 12.71 -6.13
CA LYS A 239 -7.74 13.10 -6.55
C LYS A 239 -8.74 11.96 -6.38
N ILE A 240 -10.03 12.27 -6.40
CA ILE A 240 -11.11 11.27 -6.34
C ILE A 240 -11.94 11.32 -7.63
N LEU A 241 -12.20 10.16 -8.21
CA LEU A 241 -13.27 9.96 -9.19
C LEU A 241 -14.53 9.49 -8.44
N LEU A 242 -15.63 10.22 -8.58
CA LEU A 242 -16.94 9.86 -8.06
C LEU A 242 -17.82 9.37 -9.21
N VAL A 243 -18.43 8.20 -9.06
CA VAL A 243 -19.24 7.53 -10.08
C VAL A 243 -20.56 7.07 -9.48
N SER A 244 -21.68 7.57 -10.01
CA SER A 244 -23.00 7.01 -9.73
C SER A 244 -23.22 5.73 -10.55
N GLN A 245 -23.65 4.67 -9.91
CA GLN A 245 -23.95 3.36 -10.49
C GLN A 245 -25.44 3.03 -10.27
N GLY A 246 -26.31 4.00 -10.59
CA GLY A 246 -27.74 3.93 -10.32
C GLY A 246 -28.06 4.46 -8.93
N ASN A 247 -28.21 3.54 -7.96
CA ASN A 247 -28.51 3.87 -6.56
C ASN A 247 -27.31 3.64 -5.63
N SER A 248 -26.13 3.36 -6.18
CA SER A 248 -24.88 3.21 -5.43
C SER A 248 -23.78 4.15 -5.93
N LEU A 249 -22.89 4.51 -5.01
CA LEU A 249 -21.73 5.37 -5.23
C LEU A 249 -20.46 4.52 -5.20
N LEU A 250 -19.66 4.66 -6.27
CA LEU A 250 -18.28 4.22 -6.36
C LEU A 250 -17.38 5.46 -6.19
N ALA A 251 -16.42 5.40 -5.27
CA ALA A 251 -15.34 6.38 -5.16
C ALA A 251 -13.99 5.69 -5.41
N VAL A 252 -13.26 6.17 -6.40
CA VAL A 252 -11.92 5.70 -6.76
C VAL A 252 -10.91 6.79 -6.44
N ASN A 253 -9.95 6.51 -5.57
CA ASN A 253 -8.82 7.40 -5.34
C ASN A 253 -7.76 7.16 -6.41
N HIS A 254 -7.40 8.24 -7.10
CA HIS A 254 -6.34 8.33 -8.08
C HIS A 254 -5.16 9.03 -7.41
N VAL A 255 -4.08 8.29 -7.22
CA VAL A 255 -2.93 8.72 -6.41
C VAL A 255 -1.63 8.18 -7.01
N ASP A 256 -0.53 8.92 -6.85
CA ASP A 256 0.80 8.45 -7.21
C ASP A 256 1.16 7.14 -6.48
N LEU A 257 1.87 6.23 -7.16
CA LEU A 257 2.20 4.90 -6.67
C LEU A 257 3.11 4.92 -5.43
N GLU A 258 4.08 5.81 -5.33
CA GLU A 258 4.94 5.90 -4.14
C GLU A 258 4.15 6.47 -2.95
N HIS A 259 3.29 7.46 -3.18
CA HIS A 259 2.33 7.96 -2.19
C HIS A 259 1.28 6.92 -1.74
N TYR A 260 0.85 6.02 -2.63
CA TYR A 260 0.01 4.88 -2.27
C TYR A 260 0.73 3.92 -1.29
N LEU A 261 2.01 3.63 -1.56
CA LEU A 261 2.81 2.70 -0.77
C LEU A 261 3.07 3.20 0.66
N TYR A 262 3.14 4.50 0.89
CA TYR A 262 3.21 5.07 2.25
C TYR A 262 2.07 4.56 3.15
N SER A 263 0.85 4.49 2.60
CA SER A 263 -0.34 4.01 3.33
C SER A 263 -0.37 2.48 3.45
N VAL A 264 0.05 1.76 2.40
CA VAL A 264 0.06 0.29 2.39
C VAL A 264 1.13 -0.26 3.32
N VAL A 265 2.40 0.13 3.19
CA VAL A 265 3.49 -0.34 4.05
C VAL A 265 3.13 -0.10 5.53
N GLY A 266 2.54 1.06 5.84
CA GLY A 266 2.10 1.38 7.19
C GLY A 266 0.79 0.73 7.66
N SER A 267 0.03 0.12 6.76
CA SER A 267 -1.12 -0.72 7.10
C SER A 267 -0.77 -2.20 7.28
N GLU A 268 0.29 -2.64 6.62
CA GLU A 268 0.75 -4.03 6.50
C GLU A 268 1.84 -4.39 7.52
N MET A 269 2.60 -3.39 8.01
CA MET A 269 3.60 -3.57 9.06
C MET A 269 3.53 -2.47 10.13
N HIS A 270 3.95 -2.81 11.35
CA HIS A 270 4.04 -1.86 12.46
C HIS A 270 5.21 -0.87 12.28
N ALA A 271 5.02 0.37 12.76
CA ALA A 271 6.01 1.47 12.61
C ALA A 271 7.39 1.22 13.23
N ASN A 272 7.48 0.27 14.18
CA ASN A 272 8.71 -0.16 14.84
C ASN A 272 9.33 -1.43 14.23
N ALA A 273 8.83 -1.91 13.08
CA ALA A 273 9.46 -2.99 12.35
C ALA A 273 10.86 -2.58 11.85
N PRO A 274 11.83 -3.51 11.77
CA PRO A 274 13.15 -3.23 11.20
C PRO A 274 13.06 -2.66 9.78
N THR A 275 13.90 -1.68 9.49
CA THR A 275 13.94 -0.98 8.18
C THR A 275 14.03 -1.95 7.01
N GLU A 276 14.81 -3.03 7.13
CA GLU A 276 14.99 -4.02 6.05
C GLU A 276 13.71 -4.83 5.76
N ALA A 277 12.90 -5.12 6.78
CA ALA A 277 11.59 -5.74 6.57
C ALA A 277 10.58 -4.76 5.95
N LEU A 278 10.60 -3.50 6.38
CA LEU A 278 9.77 -2.44 5.77
C LEU A 278 10.14 -2.19 4.30
N LYS A 279 11.43 -2.24 3.95
CA LYS A 279 11.93 -2.17 2.56
C LYS A 279 11.45 -3.36 1.72
N ALA A 280 11.55 -4.58 2.26
CA ALA A 280 11.03 -5.77 1.59
C ALA A 280 9.51 -5.66 1.36
N GLN A 281 8.75 -5.20 2.36
CA GLN A 281 7.32 -4.94 2.24
C GLN A 281 7.01 -3.84 1.21
N ALA A 282 7.83 -2.78 1.09
CA ALA A 282 7.64 -1.73 0.09
C ALA A 282 7.81 -2.26 -1.34
N ILE A 283 8.85 -3.07 -1.59
CA ILE A 283 9.11 -3.66 -2.92
C ILE A 283 8.04 -4.68 -3.31
N ALA A 284 7.64 -5.55 -2.37
CA ALA A 284 6.51 -6.46 -2.59
C ALA A 284 5.20 -5.67 -2.82
N ALA A 285 4.92 -4.66 -2.01
CA ALA A 285 3.71 -3.87 -2.19
C ALA A 285 3.68 -3.13 -3.54
N ARG A 286 4.83 -2.60 -4.02
CA ARG A 286 4.97 -1.97 -5.34
C ARG A 286 4.75 -2.96 -6.49
N SER A 287 5.31 -4.15 -6.37
CA SER A 287 5.25 -5.18 -7.42
C SER A 287 3.83 -5.75 -7.59
N TYR A 288 3.13 -6.01 -6.48
CA TYR A 288 1.71 -6.39 -6.49
C TYR A 288 0.83 -5.30 -7.12
N ALA A 289 1.04 -4.04 -6.72
CA ALA A 289 0.30 -2.89 -7.23
C ALA A 289 0.43 -2.75 -8.77
N LEU A 290 1.65 -2.86 -9.29
CA LEU A 290 1.94 -2.79 -10.74
C LEU A 290 1.26 -3.91 -11.54
N VAL A 291 1.24 -5.14 -11.02
CA VAL A 291 0.51 -6.25 -11.67
C VAL A 291 -0.98 -5.92 -11.81
N HIS A 292 -1.56 -5.23 -10.83
CA HIS A 292 -2.95 -4.78 -10.87
C HIS A 292 -3.17 -3.55 -11.76
N MET A 293 -2.20 -2.66 -11.93
CA MET A 293 -2.27 -1.61 -12.96
C MET A 293 -2.22 -2.20 -14.39
N ILE A 294 -1.47 -3.30 -14.59
CA ILE A 294 -1.41 -4.03 -15.88
C ILE A 294 -2.66 -4.90 -16.09
N ARG A 295 -3.29 -5.40 -15.01
CA ARG A 295 -4.46 -6.28 -15.02
C ARG A 295 -5.56 -5.74 -14.07
N PRO A 296 -6.19 -4.60 -14.43
CA PRO A 296 -7.07 -3.90 -13.51
C PRO A 296 -8.35 -4.69 -13.20
N ALA A 297 -8.75 -4.65 -11.93
CA ALA A 297 -9.96 -5.31 -11.44
C ALA A 297 -11.26 -4.81 -12.11
N SER A 298 -11.26 -3.60 -12.67
CA SER A 298 -12.33 -3.10 -13.54
C SER A 298 -11.86 -1.98 -14.48
N ALA A 299 -12.74 -1.54 -15.38
CA ALA A 299 -12.51 -0.33 -16.16
C ALA A 299 -12.30 0.93 -15.30
N TRP A 300 -12.85 0.97 -14.08
CA TRP A 300 -12.80 2.13 -13.18
C TRP A 300 -11.59 2.16 -12.25
N TYR A 301 -11.09 1.01 -11.83
CA TYR A 301 -10.05 0.89 -10.78
C TYR A 301 -9.19 -0.37 -10.96
N ASP A 302 -7.96 -0.29 -10.46
CA ASP A 302 -6.94 -1.33 -10.58
C ASP A 302 -7.09 -2.38 -9.48
N LEU A 303 -7.27 -1.94 -8.23
CA LEU A 303 -7.46 -2.79 -7.05
C LEU A 303 -8.39 -2.16 -5.99
N GLY A 304 -8.77 -2.95 -4.99
CA GLY A 304 -9.52 -2.49 -3.82
C GLY A 304 -8.65 -2.23 -2.60
N ASN A 305 -9.24 -1.64 -1.55
CA ASN A 305 -8.57 -1.18 -0.33
C ASN A 305 -8.58 -2.16 0.86
N THR A 306 -8.97 -3.43 0.67
CA THR A 306 -9.21 -4.41 1.75
C THR A 306 -8.18 -5.55 1.74
N GLN A 307 -8.19 -6.40 2.78
CA GLN A 307 -7.30 -7.56 2.96
C GLN A 307 -7.39 -8.64 1.85
N ARG A 308 -8.32 -8.52 0.89
CA ARG A 308 -8.34 -9.33 -0.35
C ARG A 308 -7.30 -8.86 -1.37
N TRP A 309 -6.89 -7.60 -1.24
CA TRP A 309 -5.96 -6.88 -2.10
C TRP A 309 -4.75 -6.50 -1.22
N GLN A 310 -4.49 -5.19 -1.09
CA GLN A 310 -3.57 -4.62 -0.11
C GLN A 310 -4.39 -3.69 0.80
N VAL A 311 -4.01 -3.61 2.07
CA VAL A 311 -4.75 -2.76 3.03
C VAL A 311 -4.38 -1.30 2.80
N TYR A 312 -5.29 -0.52 2.20
CA TYR A 312 -5.09 0.90 1.92
C TYR A 312 -5.98 1.76 2.83
N LYS A 313 -5.39 2.66 3.62
CA LYS A 313 -6.10 3.45 4.64
C LYS A 313 -5.90 4.96 4.49
N GLY A 314 -5.42 5.44 3.35
CA GLY A 314 -5.04 6.85 3.19
C GLY A 314 -4.00 7.25 4.25
N LEU A 315 -4.07 8.49 4.75
CA LEU A 315 -3.09 9.00 5.71
C LEU A 315 -3.14 8.32 7.09
N ASN A 316 -4.25 7.65 7.46
CA ASN A 316 -4.45 7.09 8.80
C ASN A 316 -3.48 5.95 9.18
N SER A 317 -2.65 5.49 8.24
CA SER A 317 -1.61 4.47 8.46
C SER A 317 -0.20 4.94 8.10
N GLU A 318 -0.02 6.18 7.63
CA GLU A 318 1.29 6.68 7.23
C GLU A 318 2.19 6.97 8.43
N TYR A 319 3.47 6.63 8.32
CA TYR A 319 4.49 6.94 9.32
C TYR A 319 5.90 7.04 8.71
N ASN A 320 6.78 7.83 9.34
CA ASN A 320 8.07 8.24 8.78
C ASN A 320 9.02 7.07 8.42
N THR A 321 9.03 5.99 9.20
CA THR A 321 9.84 4.79 8.90
C THR A 321 9.34 4.05 7.66
N GLY A 322 8.03 4.10 7.37
CA GLY A 322 7.41 3.56 6.17
C GLY A 322 7.69 4.44 4.95
N HIS A 323 7.59 5.77 5.10
CA HIS A 323 8.02 6.74 4.08
C HIS A 323 9.47 6.48 3.67
N HIS A 324 10.38 6.39 4.64
CA HIS A 324 11.80 6.13 4.40
C HIS A 324 12.06 4.76 3.76
N ALA A 325 11.30 3.72 4.11
CA ALA A 325 11.42 2.40 3.48
C ALA A 325 10.95 2.39 2.02
N VAL A 326 9.88 3.11 1.70
CA VAL A 326 9.38 3.31 0.33
C VAL A 326 10.39 4.12 -0.48
N GLN A 327 10.88 5.25 0.05
CA GLN A 327 11.86 6.13 -0.58
C GLN A 327 13.22 5.46 -0.82
N SER A 328 13.75 4.73 0.17
CA SER A 328 15.02 3.99 0.00
C SER A 328 14.90 2.76 -0.92
N THR A 329 13.68 2.41 -1.35
CA THR A 329 13.40 1.38 -2.37
C THR A 329 12.66 1.94 -3.59
N MET A 330 12.70 3.26 -3.80
CA MET A 330 11.89 3.96 -4.82
C MET A 330 12.04 3.31 -6.20
N GLY A 331 10.90 3.01 -6.84
CA GLY A 331 10.83 2.30 -8.12
C GLY A 331 11.42 0.88 -8.17
N GLN A 332 11.91 0.30 -7.05
CA GLN A 332 12.40 -1.07 -7.03
C GLN A 332 11.24 -2.08 -7.00
N ILE A 333 11.34 -3.13 -7.82
CA ILE A 333 10.31 -4.15 -8.03
C ILE A 333 10.93 -5.55 -8.08
N LEU A 334 10.11 -6.56 -7.80
CA LEU A 334 10.40 -7.96 -8.10
C LEU A 334 10.19 -8.23 -9.59
N SER A 335 11.19 -8.82 -10.24
CA SER A 335 11.17 -9.11 -11.67
C SER A 335 11.76 -10.48 -12.00
N HIS A 336 11.14 -11.17 -12.95
CA HIS A 336 11.62 -12.42 -13.51
C HIS A 336 11.52 -12.36 -15.04
N GLN A 337 12.63 -12.64 -15.73
CA GLN A 337 12.73 -12.58 -17.20
C GLN A 337 12.25 -11.25 -17.82
N GLY A 338 12.45 -10.12 -17.10
CA GLY A 338 12.05 -8.78 -17.53
C GLY A 338 10.58 -8.42 -17.26
N GLY A 339 9.73 -9.38 -16.90
CA GLY A 339 8.37 -9.11 -16.40
C GLY A 339 8.36 -8.76 -14.92
N VAL A 340 7.36 -8.00 -14.47
CA VAL A 340 7.08 -7.80 -13.02
C VAL A 340 6.41 -9.04 -12.43
N VAL A 341 6.76 -9.39 -11.19
CA VAL A 341 6.23 -10.57 -10.48
C VAL A 341 5.10 -10.19 -9.53
N GLU A 342 4.02 -10.99 -9.53
CA GLU A 342 2.92 -10.87 -8.57
C GLU A 342 3.36 -11.37 -7.18
N SER A 343 3.82 -10.44 -6.36
CA SER A 343 4.37 -10.69 -5.03
C SER A 343 3.27 -10.79 -3.97
N LEU A 344 2.70 -11.99 -3.85
CA LEU A 344 1.78 -12.32 -2.76
C LEU A 344 2.48 -12.23 -1.40
N TYR A 345 1.80 -11.72 -0.38
CA TYR A 345 2.30 -11.68 0.99
C TYR A 345 1.14 -11.86 1.99
N ALA A 346 1.46 -12.17 3.26
CA ALA A 346 0.47 -12.26 4.35
C ALA A 346 1.12 -12.11 5.73
N ALA A 347 0.30 -11.95 6.78
CA ALA A 347 0.77 -11.73 8.15
C ALA A 347 1.67 -12.86 8.72
N THR A 348 1.34 -14.12 8.41
CA THR A 348 2.08 -15.29 8.92
C THR A 348 2.35 -16.31 7.81
N ASP A 349 3.37 -17.13 7.99
CA ASP A 349 3.77 -18.22 7.08
C ASP A 349 2.65 -19.27 6.94
N GLU A 350 1.84 -19.49 8.00
CA GLU A 350 0.63 -20.31 7.95
C GLU A 350 -0.42 -19.73 6.97
N ILE A 351 -0.59 -18.40 6.96
CA ILE A 351 -1.51 -17.73 6.03
C ILE A 351 -0.97 -17.83 4.59
N VAL A 352 0.34 -17.65 4.39
CA VAL A 352 0.98 -17.87 3.07
C VAL A 352 0.78 -19.32 2.60
N ALA A 353 0.99 -20.30 3.48
CA ALA A 353 0.80 -21.71 3.19
C ALA A 353 -0.64 -22.00 2.72
N ARG A 354 -1.65 -21.61 3.51
CA ARG A 354 -3.06 -21.93 3.23
C ARG A 354 -3.71 -21.09 2.13
N ALA A 355 -3.37 -19.80 2.02
CA ALA A 355 -4.03 -18.86 1.10
C ALA A 355 -3.34 -18.77 -0.27
N HIS A 356 -2.00 -18.83 -0.29
CA HIS A 356 -1.19 -18.60 -1.49
C HIS A 356 -0.52 -19.87 -2.03
N LYS A 357 -0.77 -21.01 -1.36
CA LYS A 357 -0.16 -22.33 -1.59
C LYS A 357 1.36 -22.32 -1.33
N GLY A 358 1.77 -21.68 -0.24
CA GLY A 358 3.17 -21.62 0.19
C GLY A 358 4.06 -20.67 -0.61
N ARG A 359 3.48 -19.78 -1.43
CA ARG A 359 4.21 -18.83 -2.27
C ARG A 359 3.95 -17.40 -1.80
N GLY A 360 4.99 -16.67 -1.44
CA GLY A 360 4.88 -15.29 -0.99
C GLY A 360 5.55 -15.02 0.35
N MET A 361 5.58 -13.74 0.75
CA MET A 361 6.27 -13.30 1.97
C MET A 361 5.39 -13.33 3.21
N SER A 362 5.94 -13.85 4.32
CA SER A 362 5.37 -13.68 5.65
C SER A 362 5.87 -12.39 6.29
N GLN A 363 4.97 -11.52 6.75
CA GLN A 363 5.32 -10.24 7.39
C GLN A 363 6.02 -10.46 8.74
N ILE A 364 5.54 -11.41 9.56
CA ILE A 364 6.21 -11.79 10.82
C ILE A 364 7.56 -12.49 10.54
N GLY A 365 7.63 -13.34 9.51
CA GLY A 365 8.86 -14.02 9.13
C GLY A 365 9.93 -13.05 8.60
N ALA A 366 9.56 -12.10 7.73
CA ALA A 366 10.42 -11.02 7.26
C ALA A 366 10.92 -10.12 8.42
N TYR A 367 10.05 -9.75 9.36
CA TYR A 367 10.45 -9.08 10.61
C TYR A 367 11.48 -9.92 11.39
N GLY A 368 11.26 -11.23 11.51
CA GLY A 368 12.14 -12.17 12.20
C GLY A 368 13.51 -12.35 11.53
N LEU A 369 13.57 -12.34 10.20
CA LEU A 369 14.82 -12.35 9.43
C LEU A 369 15.59 -11.03 9.61
N ALA A 370 14.92 -9.89 9.49
CA ALA A 370 15.56 -8.59 9.69
C ALA A 370 16.09 -8.41 11.13
N LYS A 371 15.41 -8.98 12.14
CA LYS A 371 15.93 -9.05 13.53
C LYS A 371 17.15 -9.97 13.70
N LYS A 372 17.41 -10.88 12.76
CA LYS A 372 18.64 -11.69 12.67
C LYS A 372 19.74 -11.02 11.82
N GLY A 373 19.54 -9.76 11.42
CA GLY A 373 20.49 -8.99 10.61
C GLY A 373 20.39 -9.21 9.11
N TYR A 374 19.32 -9.84 8.60
CA TYR A 374 19.13 -10.01 7.16
C TYR A 374 18.76 -8.68 6.50
N ASP A 375 19.34 -8.40 5.33
CA ASP A 375 18.97 -7.24 4.51
C ASP A 375 17.69 -7.49 3.68
N TYR A 376 17.12 -6.42 3.12
CA TYR A 376 15.87 -6.52 2.36
C TYR A 376 15.98 -7.40 1.10
N GLN A 377 17.16 -7.55 0.51
CA GLN A 377 17.39 -8.37 -0.69
C GLN A 377 17.42 -9.85 -0.30
N GLN A 378 18.11 -10.19 0.80
CA GLN A 378 18.12 -11.54 1.38
C GLN A 378 16.72 -11.99 1.84
N ILE A 379 15.93 -11.08 2.41
CA ILE A 379 14.53 -11.34 2.81
C ILE A 379 13.66 -11.63 1.58
N LEU A 380 13.82 -10.87 0.50
CA LEU A 380 13.06 -11.08 -0.73
C LEU A 380 13.48 -12.36 -1.46
N ASP A 381 14.78 -12.66 -1.58
CA ASP A 381 15.28 -13.91 -2.19
C ASP A 381 14.81 -15.16 -1.42
N HIS A 382 14.73 -15.09 -0.09
CA HIS A 382 14.18 -16.17 0.75
C HIS A 382 12.71 -16.49 0.44
N TYR A 383 11.88 -15.46 0.20
CA TYR A 383 10.42 -15.63 -0.02
C TYR A 383 10.01 -15.71 -1.50
N TYR A 384 10.88 -15.27 -2.41
CA TYR A 384 10.66 -15.25 -3.86
C TYR A 384 11.89 -15.83 -4.60
N PRO A 385 12.28 -17.09 -4.34
CA PRO A 385 13.52 -17.66 -4.84
C PRO A 385 13.57 -17.67 -6.37
N GLY A 386 14.70 -17.20 -6.92
CA GLY A 386 14.90 -17.05 -8.37
C GLY A 386 14.27 -15.80 -8.99
N VAL A 387 13.63 -14.94 -8.19
CA VAL A 387 13.14 -13.63 -8.63
C VAL A 387 14.19 -12.56 -8.35
N GLY A 388 14.56 -11.79 -9.38
CA GLY A 388 15.51 -10.70 -9.25
C GLY A 388 14.86 -9.39 -8.82
N LEU A 389 15.69 -8.42 -8.43
CA LEU A 389 15.28 -7.03 -8.32
C LEU A 389 15.48 -6.30 -9.66
N ALA A 390 14.54 -5.43 -10.01
CA ALA A 390 14.66 -4.46 -11.09
C ALA A 390 14.23 -3.07 -10.62
N ARG A 391 14.52 -2.02 -11.39
CA ARG A 391 14.06 -0.65 -11.15
C ARG A 391 13.20 -0.19 -12.33
N LEU A 392 12.07 0.45 -12.05
CA LEU A 392 11.26 1.13 -13.06
C LEU A 392 12.04 2.31 -13.65
N ILE A 393 12.04 2.49 -14.97
CA ILE A 393 12.73 3.60 -15.65
C ILE A 393 11.78 4.18 -16.71
N LEU A 394 11.74 5.52 -16.83
CA LEU A 394 11.19 6.20 -18.01
C LEU A 394 12.28 6.28 -19.07
N ASN A 395 11.95 5.89 -20.30
CA ASN A 395 12.75 6.09 -21.51
C ASN A 395 11.97 6.98 -22.48
#